data_AF-A0A538AV46-F1
#
_entry.id   AF-A0A538AV46-F1
#
_cell.length_a   1.000
_cell.length_b   1.000
_cell.length_c   1.000
_cell.angle_alpha   90.00
_cell.angle_beta   90.00
_cell.angle_gamma   90.00
#
_symmetry.space_group_name_H-M   'P 1'
#
loop_
_entity.id
_entity.type
_entity.pdbx_description
1 polymer ?
#
loop_
_entity_poly.entity_id
_entity_poly.type
_entity_poly.pdbx_seq_one_letter_code
_entity_poly.pdbx_strand_id
1 'polypeptide(L)'
;MALFFVSIYVRRGYRYPVGWDTTYYVWRTRSVASDGLALTGTIRAGTPLLLAELLRTTGQNAWTLVAVISSIMAGLAGVAAAAMPGLALGMAPLWMPLVGLITWLAFGWNGMMSGHVDNVVNAALILSGLCAAISFVRRG
;
A
#
# COMPACT_ATOMS: atom_id res chain seq x y z
N MET A 1 4.25 -7.76 6.53
CA MET A 1 3.63 -6.42 6.64
C MET A 1 2.11 -6.45 6.54
N ALA A 2 1.51 -7.03 5.48
CA ALA A 2 0.05 -7.11 5.35
C ALA A 2 -0.68 -7.73 6.56
N LEU A 3 -0.15 -8.84 7.10
CA LEU A 3 -0.71 -9.52 8.28
C LEU A 3 -0.69 -8.65 9.55
N PHE A 4 0.27 -7.72 9.67
CA PHE A 4 0.35 -6.85 10.85
C PHE A 4 -0.90 -5.95 10.94
N PHE A 5 -1.25 -5.30 9.83
CA PHE A 5 -2.42 -4.42 9.74
C PHE A 5 -3.73 -5.18 9.97
N VAL A 6 -3.90 -6.36 9.38
CA VAL A 6 -5.12 -7.18 9.56
C VAL A 6 -5.19 -7.78 10.98
N SER A 7 -4.06 -8.16 11.57
CA SER A 7 -4.04 -8.83 12.88
C SER A 7 -4.56 -7.97 14.03
N ILE A 8 -4.48 -6.64 13.92
CA ILE A 8 -5.01 -5.71 14.92
C ILE A 8 -6.54 -5.76 14.92
N TYR A 9 -7.15 -5.75 13.73
CA TYR A 9 -8.60 -5.81 13.58
C TYR A 9 -9.17 -7.16 14.04
N VAL A 10 -8.50 -8.26 13.68
CA VAL A 10 -8.92 -9.61 14.10
C VAL A 10 -8.76 -9.80 15.62
N ARG A 11 -7.62 -9.43 16.21
CA ARG A 11 -7.39 -9.61 17.65
C ARG A 11 -8.26 -8.73 18.53
N ARG A 12 -8.64 -7.53 18.06
CA ARG A 12 -9.47 -6.60 18.83
C ARG A 12 -10.96 -6.62 18.48
N GLY A 13 -11.37 -7.48 17.53
CA GLY A 13 -12.78 -7.61 17.13
C GLY A 13 -13.36 -6.35 16.47
N TYR A 14 -12.52 -5.48 15.93
CA TYR A 14 -12.97 -4.24 15.30
C TYR A 14 -13.57 -4.53 13.92
N ARG A 15 -14.83 -4.15 13.73
CA ARG A 15 -15.55 -4.25 12.44
C ARG A 15 -15.28 -3.07 11.50
N TYR A 16 -14.76 -1.98 12.04
CA TYR A 16 -14.44 -0.76 11.29
C TYR A 16 -13.04 -0.27 11.66
N PRO A 17 -12.35 0.41 10.72
CA PRO A 17 -11.06 0.99 11.02
C PRO A 17 -11.18 2.08 12.10
N VAL A 18 -10.25 2.07 13.04
CA VAL A 18 -10.30 2.88 14.26
C VAL A 18 -9.13 3.88 14.24
N GLY A 19 -9.40 5.14 14.57
CA GLY A 19 -8.40 6.21 14.60
C GLY A 19 -8.80 7.43 13.77
N TRP A 20 -8.27 8.60 14.13
CA TRP A 20 -8.58 9.88 13.48
C TRP A 20 -8.27 9.88 11.98
N ASP A 21 -7.12 9.31 11.61
CA ASP A 21 -6.66 9.25 10.22
C ASP A 21 -7.64 8.49 9.31
N THR A 22 -8.24 7.42 9.81
CA THR A 22 -9.25 6.65 9.07
C THR A 22 -10.42 7.53 8.63
N THR A 23 -11.00 8.27 9.57
CA THR A 23 -12.13 9.17 9.32
C THR A 23 -11.74 10.22 8.29
N TYR A 24 -10.51 10.73 8.38
CA TYR A 24 -9.94 11.69 7.43
C TYR A 24 -9.79 11.10 6.02
N TYR A 25 -9.26 9.88 5.87
CA TYR A 25 -9.17 9.19 4.57
C TYR A 25 -10.55 8.91 3.96
N VAL A 26 -11.52 8.47 4.77
CA VAL A 26 -12.90 8.22 4.31
C VAL A 26 -13.56 9.51 3.83
N TRP A 27 -13.43 10.60 4.59
CA TRP A 27 -13.95 11.90 4.21
C TRP A 27 -13.34 12.40 2.90
N ARG A 28 -12.00 12.38 2.78
CA ARG A 28 -11.30 12.80 1.55
C ARG A 28 -11.67 11.93 0.34
N THR A 29 -11.88 10.64 0.53
CA THR A 29 -12.25 9.74 -0.56
C THR A 29 -13.67 10.04 -1.06
N ARG A 30 -14.60 10.36 -0.15
CA ARG A 30 -15.97 10.73 -0.51
C ARG A 30 -16.05 12.10 -1.17
N SER A 31 -15.24 13.07 -0.72
CA SER A 31 -15.24 14.42 -1.30
C SER A 31 -14.74 14.44 -2.75
N VAL A 32 -13.93 13.47 -3.19
CA VAL A 32 -13.55 13.34 -4.61
C VAL A 32 -14.77 13.16 -5.50
N ALA A 33 -15.81 12.46 -5.04
CA ALA A 33 -17.01 12.21 -5.84
C ALA A 33 -17.95 13.42 -5.94
N SER A 34 -18.01 14.25 -4.90
CA SER A 34 -18.87 15.46 -4.87
C SER A 34 -18.17 16.70 -5.42
N ASP A 35 -16.91 16.90 -5.05
CA ASP A 35 -16.21 18.17 -5.19
C ASP A 35 -14.99 18.08 -6.13
N GLY A 36 -14.69 16.88 -6.63
CA GLY A 36 -13.52 16.61 -7.46
C GLY A 36 -12.22 16.99 -6.74
N LEU A 37 -11.23 17.44 -7.51
CA LEU A 37 -9.93 17.85 -6.97
C LEU A 37 -9.94 19.20 -6.25
N ALA A 38 -11.04 19.97 -6.32
CA ALA A 38 -11.10 21.32 -5.80
C ALA A 38 -10.97 21.36 -4.26
N LEU A 39 -11.59 20.41 -3.55
CA LEU A 39 -11.47 20.30 -2.08
C LEU A 39 -10.38 19.33 -1.62
N THR A 40 -9.99 18.38 -2.46
CA THR A 40 -8.89 17.45 -2.13
C THR A 40 -7.53 18.14 -2.15
N GLY A 41 -7.39 19.22 -2.94
CA GLY A 41 -6.12 19.90 -3.17
C GLY A 41 -5.18 19.06 -4.05
N THR A 42 -4.00 19.60 -4.35
CA THR A 42 -2.98 18.92 -5.18
C THR A 42 -2.02 18.06 -4.35
N ILE A 43 -1.88 18.35 -3.05
CA ILE A 43 -0.95 17.64 -2.16
C ILE A 43 -1.62 16.37 -1.65
N ARG A 44 -0.99 15.21 -1.91
CA ARG A 44 -1.49 13.87 -1.52
C ARG A 44 -2.88 13.52 -2.09
N ALA A 45 -3.22 14.05 -3.27
CA ALA A 45 -4.46 13.73 -3.97
C ALA A 45 -4.51 12.29 -4.49
N GLY A 46 -3.35 11.65 -4.69
CA GLY A 46 -3.26 10.30 -5.27
C GLY A 46 -4.00 9.24 -4.45
N THR A 47 -3.88 9.27 -3.12
CA THR A 47 -4.54 8.30 -2.23
C THR A 47 -6.07 8.37 -2.30
N PRO A 48 -6.72 9.54 -2.09
CA PRO A 48 -8.19 9.61 -2.20
C PRO A 48 -8.70 9.35 -3.62
N LEU A 49 -7.96 9.71 -4.68
CA LEU A 49 -8.30 9.34 -6.06
C LEU A 49 -8.28 7.82 -6.26
N LEU A 50 -7.20 7.15 -5.84
CA LEU A 50 -7.06 5.70 -5.92
C LEU A 50 -8.19 5.00 -5.15
N LEU A 51 -8.47 5.46 -3.93
CA LEU A 51 -9.53 4.89 -3.10
C LEU A 51 -10.91 5.12 -3.74
N ALA A 52 -11.18 6.30 -4.32
CA ALA A 52 -12.45 6.59 -4.97
C ALA A 52 -12.70 5.66 -6.17
N GLU A 53 -11.66 5.43 -6.98
CA GLU A 53 -11.75 4.50 -8.11
C GLU A 53 -11.93 3.05 -7.64
N LEU A 54 -11.21 2.64 -6.60
CA LEU A 54 -11.37 1.31 -6.00
C LEU A 54 -12.76 1.11 -5.40
N LEU A 55 -13.37 2.11 -4.78
CA LEU A 55 -14.75 2.03 -4.32
C LEU A 55 -15.72 1.81 -5.48
N ARG A 56 -15.55 2.56 -6.57
CA ARG A 56 -16.40 2.44 -7.76
C ARG A 56 -16.27 1.07 -8.43
N THR A 57 -15.04 0.57 -8.55
CA THR A 57 -14.74 -0.69 -9.25
C THR A 57 -15.04 -1.94 -8.42
N THR A 58 -14.83 -1.89 -7.10
CA THR A 58 -15.05 -3.05 -6.23
C THR A 58 -16.45 -3.11 -5.61
N GLY A 59 -17.22 -2.01 -5.66
CA GLY A 59 -18.53 -1.89 -5.00
C GLY A 59 -18.46 -1.93 -3.47
N GLN A 60 -17.26 -1.89 -2.89
CA GLN A 60 -17.06 -1.91 -1.43
C GLN A 60 -17.34 -0.53 -0.82
N ASN A 61 -17.56 -0.50 0.49
CA ASN A 61 -17.70 0.77 1.20
C ASN A 61 -16.32 1.37 1.58
N ALA A 62 -16.27 2.69 1.78
CA ALA A 62 -15.05 3.46 2.08
C ALA A 62 -14.32 2.96 3.34
N TRP A 63 -15.06 2.53 4.36
CA TRP A 63 -14.50 2.06 5.62
C TRP A 63 -13.80 0.72 5.45
N THR A 64 -14.44 -0.22 4.77
CA THR A 64 -13.85 -1.54 4.46
C THR A 64 -12.59 -1.36 3.63
N LEU A 65 -12.63 -0.51 2.60
CA LEU A 65 -11.48 -0.30 1.73
C LEU A 65 -10.30 0.33 2.47
N VAL A 66 -10.51 1.38 3.28
CA VAL A 66 -9.45 2.02 4.07
C VAL A 66 -8.86 1.05 5.10
N ALA A 67 -9.64 0.11 5.64
CA ALA A 67 -9.13 -0.90 6.57
C ALA A 67 -8.14 -1.88 5.92
N VAL A 68 -8.37 -2.24 4.65
CA VAL A 68 -7.59 -3.30 3.97
C VAL A 68 -6.53 -2.75 3.02
N ILE A 69 -6.67 -1.51 2.54
CA ILE A 69 -5.81 -0.97 1.48
C ILE A 69 -4.33 -0.97 1.88
N SER A 70 -4.01 -0.61 3.13
CA SER A 70 -2.63 -0.63 3.63
C SER A 70 -2.05 -2.04 3.58
N SER A 71 -2.86 -3.06 3.89
CA SER A 71 -2.44 -4.46 3.83
C SER A 71 -2.16 -4.91 2.40
N ILE A 72 -3.05 -4.55 1.47
CA ILE A 72 -2.91 -4.88 0.04
C ILE A 72 -1.67 -4.20 -0.54
N MET A 73 -1.52 -2.90 -0.32
CA MET A 73 -0.39 -2.11 -0.81
C MET A 73 0.93 -2.56 -0.20
N ALA A 74 0.96 -2.89 1.10
CA ALA A 74 2.14 -3.45 1.72
C ALA A 74 2.50 -4.84 1.18
N GLY A 75 1.51 -5.65 0.80
CA GLY A 75 1.71 -6.90 0.08
C GLY A 75 2.34 -6.67 -1.29
N LEU A 76 1.79 -5.74 -2.07
CA LEU A 76 2.29 -5.37 -3.39
C LEU A 76 3.73 -4.83 -3.32
N ALA A 77 4.01 -3.93 -2.38
CA ALA A 77 5.35 -3.42 -2.09
C ALA A 77 6.34 -4.57 -1.78
N GLY A 78 5.92 -5.52 -0.93
CA GLY A 78 6.75 -6.67 -0.56
C GLY A 78 7.04 -7.60 -1.74
N VAL A 79 6.04 -7.88 -2.58
CA VAL A 79 6.22 -8.71 -3.79
C VAL A 79 7.15 -8.01 -4.79
N ALA A 80 6.94 -6.72 -5.05
CA ALA A 80 7.79 -5.95 -5.94
C ALA A 80 9.24 -5.91 -5.44
N ALA A 81 9.44 -5.68 -4.14
CA ALA A 81 10.76 -5.71 -3.52
C ALA A 81 11.42 -7.10 -3.61
N ALA A 82 10.68 -8.18 -3.39
CA ALA A 82 11.22 -9.54 -3.47
C ALA A 82 11.59 -9.97 -4.91
N ALA A 83 10.88 -9.46 -5.92
CA ALA A 83 11.16 -9.76 -7.32
C ALA A 83 12.43 -9.06 -7.84
N MET A 84 12.74 -7.87 -7.34
CA MET A 84 13.86 -7.05 -7.83
C MET A 84 15.24 -7.73 -7.76
N PRO A 85 15.65 -8.42 -6.67
CA PRO A 85 16.92 -9.13 -6.63
C PRO A 85 17.04 -10.23 -7.70
N GLY A 86 15.98 -10.99 -7.93
CA GLY A 86 15.97 -12.01 -8.99
C GLY A 86 16.06 -11.40 -10.39
N LEU A 87 15.42 -10.25 -10.59
CA LEU A 87 15.46 -9.52 -11.86
C LEU A 87 16.81 -8.83 -12.10
N ALA A 88 17.35 -8.13 -11.11
CA ALA A 88 18.55 -7.29 -11.22
C ALA A 88 19.86 -8.07 -11.06
N LEU A 89 19.90 -9.07 -10.18
CA LEU A 89 21.13 -9.78 -9.79
C LEU A 89 21.14 -11.25 -10.23
N GLY A 90 20.09 -11.73 -10.93
CA GLY A 90 19.97 -13.13 -11.31
C GLY A 90 19.90 -14.10 -10.12
N MET A 91 19.51 -13.60 -8.95
CA MET A 91 19.46 -14.37 -7.72
C MET A 91 18.51 -15.58 -7.83
N ALA A 92 18.95 -16.74 -7.33
CA ALA A 92 18.10 -17.93 -7.31
C ALA A 92 16.85 -17.69 -6.43
N PRO A 93 15.67 -18.21 -6.83
CA PRO A 93 14.40 -17.97 -6.12
C PRO A 93 14.44 -18.35 -4.63
N LEU A 94 15.29 -19.32 -4.27
CA LEU A 94 15.48 -19.79 -2.90
C LEU A 94 15.98 -18.68 -1.95
N TRP A 95 16.70 -17.68 -2.45
CA TRP A 95 17.23 -16.58 -1.62
C TRP A 95 16.22 -15.45 -1.40
N MET A 96 15.16 -15.38 -2.20
CA MET A 96 14.17 -14.30 -2.12
C MET A 96 13.47 -14.19 -0.75
N PRO A 97 13.05 -15.29 -0.09
CA PRO A 97 12.47 -15.21 1.25
C PRO A 97 13.46 -14.70 2.29
N LEU A 98 14.74 -15.10 2.19
CA LEU A 98 15.78 -14.69 3.14
C LEU A 98 16.08 -13.19 3.01
N VAL A 99 16.24 -12.69 1.78
CA VAL A 99 16.41 -11.26 1.51
C VAL A 99 15.20 -10.48 2.01
N GLY A 100 13.98 -10.96 1.73
CA GLY A 100 12.76 -10.35 2.24
C GLY A 100 12.69 -10.27 3.78
N LEU A 101 13.12 -11.34 4.47
CA LEU A 101 13.19 -11.37 5.93
C LEU A 101 14.22 -10.37 6.46
N ILE A 102 15.43 -10.31 5.88
CA ILE A 102 16.49 -9.38 6.29
C ILE A 102 16.05 -7.93 6.06
N THR A 103 15.47 -7.62 4.90
CA THR A 103 14.93 -6.28 4.62
C THR A 103 13.81 -5.93 5.59
N TRP A 104 12.94 -6.88 5.93
CA TRP A 104 11.89 -6.65 6.93
C TRP A 104 12.44 -6.42 8.34
N LEU A 105 13.46 -7.17 8.77
CA LEU A 105 14.10 -6.94 10.07
C LEU A 105 14.81 -5.58 10.12
N ALA A 106 15.45 -5.17 9.03
CA ALA A 106 16.18 -3.90 8.94
C ALA A 106 15.25 -2.67 8.86
N PHE A 107 14.13 -2.78 8.14
CA PHE A 107 13.30 -1.61 7.78
C PHE A 107 11.82 -1.73 8.17
N GLY A 108 11.36 -2.89 8.62
CA GLY A 108 9.94 -3.15 8.94
C GLY A 108 9.42 -2.39 10.15
N TRP A 109 10.32 -1.93 11.04
CA TRP A 109 9.99 -1.02 12.15
C TRP A 109 10.14 0.46 11.81
N ASN A 110 10.43 0.80 10.55
CA ASN A 110 10.49 2.20 10.16
C ASN A 110 9.10 2.84 10.30
N GLY A 111 9.00 3.84 11.18
CA GLY A 111 7.76 4.56 11.48
C GLY A 111 7.10 5.20 10.26
N MET A 112 7.86 5.46 9.18
CA MET A 112 7.33 5.97 7.91
C MET A 112 6.32 5.01 7.24
N MET A 113 6.46 3.70 7.43
CA MET A 113 5.57 2.67 6.87
C MET A 113 4.37 2.34 7.79
N SER A 114 4.43 2.73 9.07
CA SER A 114 3.56 2.17 10.11
C SER A 114 2.28 2.97 10.38
N GLY A 115 2.16 4.21 9.89
CA GLY A 115 1.05 5.09 10.29
C GLY A 115 0.22 5.72 9.17
N HIS A 116 0.72 5.80 7.94
CA HIS A 116 0.09 6.64 6.91
C HIS A 116 -0.20 5.84 5.64
N VAL A 117 -1.48 5.73 5.27
CA VAL A 117 -1.92 5.07 4.02
C VAL A 117 -1.19 5.68 2.82
N ASP A 118 -1.00 7.01 2.82
CA ASP A 118 -0.26 7.72 1.76
C ASP A 118 1.15 7.17 1.55
N ASN A 119 1.88 6.85 2.62
CA ASN A 119 3.26 6.35 2.53
C ASN A 119 3.31 4.91 2.03
N VAL A 120 2.37 4.08 2.46
CA VAL A 120 2.29 2.67 2.02
C VAL A 120 1.90 2.60 0.54
N VAL A 121 0.94 3.43 0.10
CA VAL A 121 0.58 3.57 -1.31
C VAL A 121 1.77 4.04 -2.14
N ASN A 122 2.47 5.09 -1.69
CA ASN A 122 3.65 5.59 -2.40
C ASN A 122 4.75 4.52 -2.51
N ALA A 123 5.06 3.83 -1.41
CA ALA A 123 6.06 2.76 -1.42
C ALA A 123 5.67 1.62 -2.37
N ALA A 124 4.41 1.21 -2.38
CA ALA A 124 3.93 0.17 -3.28
C ALA A 124 4.10 0.56 -4.75
N LEU A 125 3.67 1.77 -5.13
CA LEU A 125 3.74 2.25 -6.51
C LEU A 125 5.20 2.45 -6.97
N ILE A 126 6.06 3.03 -6.13
CA ILE A 126 7.48 3.24 -6.47
C ILE A 126 8.19 1.89 -6.64
N LEU A 127 8.02 0.97 -5.69
CA LEU A 127 8.70 -0.33 -5.76
C LEU A 127 8.20 -1.16 -6.94
N SER A 128 6.90 -1.15 -7.23
CA SER A 128 6.34 -1.80 -8.41
C SER A 128 6.86 -1.17 -9.71
N GLY A 129 6.93 0.16 -9.78
CA GLY A 129 7.47 0.88 -10.93
C GLY A 129 8.94 0.57 -11.19
N LEU A 130 9.78 0.55 -10.14
CA LEU A 130 11.19 0.16 -10.24
C LEU A 130 11.34 -1.30 -10.69
N CYS A 131 10.56 -2.21 -10.10
CA CYS A 131 10.55 -3.61 -10.50
C CYS A 131 10.18 -3.78 -11.98
N ALA A 132 9.18 -3.05 -12.46
CA ALA A 132 8.78 -3.05 -13.86
C ALA A 132 9.89 -2.50 -14.78
N ALA A 133 10.54 -1.40 -14.38
CA ALA A 133 11.65 -0.82 -15.14
C ALA A 133 12.84 -1.78 -15.26
N ILE A 134 13.25 -2.42 -14.16
CA ILE A 134 14.31 -3.43 -14.17
C ILE A 134 13.93 -4.61 -15.08
N SER A 135 12.67 -5.06 -15.01
CA SER A 135 12.17 -6.12 -15.87
C SER A 135 12.22 -5.74 -17.35
N PHE A 136 11.86 -4.50 -17.68
CA PHE A 136 11.89 -3.97 -19.05
C PHE A 136 13.32 -3.90 -19.58
N VAL A 137 14.26 -3.30 -18.83
CA VAL A 137 15.68 -3.19 -19.21
C VAL A 137 16.33 -4.55 -19.41
N ARG A 138 15.93 -5.58 -18.65
CA ARG A 138 16.44 -6.94 -18.83
C ARG A 138 15.93 -7.64 -20.09
N ARG A 139 14.78 -7.22 -20.62
CA ARG A 139 14.13 -7.84 -21.79
C ARG A 139 14.49 -7.16 -23.11
N GLY A 140 14.93 -5.91 -23.08
CA GLY A 140 15.44 -5.16 -24.24
C GLY A 140 16.94 -5.38 -24.42
#